data_AF-A0A9D2NJI8-F1
#
_entry.id   AF-A0A9D2NJI8-F1
#
_cell.length_a   1.000
_cell.length_b   1.000
_cell.length_c   1.000
_cell.angle_alpha   90.00
_cell.angle_beta   90.00
_cell.angle_gamma   90.00
#
_symmetry.space_group_name_H-M   'P 1'
#
loop_
_entity.id
_entity.type
_entity.pdbx_description
1 polymer ?
#
loop_
_entity_poly.entity_id
_entity_poly.type
_entity_poly.pdbx_seq_one_letter_code
_entity_poly.pdbx_strand_id
1 'polypeptide(L)'
;MAVKQTAGRRDLGEFAPKFAQLNDDVLFGEVWSREDKLSLRDRSLVTVVALMSQGLVDPSFQYHLETAKKNGISREEIAEILTHAAFYAGWPKAWAAFRMAKEVWKESEWLEAVSEEESNRLP
;
A
#
# COMPACT_ATOMS: atom_id res chain seq x y z
N MET A 1 13.92 13.16 -0.95
CA MET A 1 13.19 14.44 -1.15
C MET A 1 11.86 14.29 -0.44
N ALA A 2 11.35 15.32 0.24
CA ALA A 2 10.09 15.18 0.97
C ALA A 2 8.94 14.78 0.03
N VAL A 3 8.15 13.80 0.43
CA VAL A 3 6.95 13.37 -0.30
C VAL A 3 5.96 14.54 -0.29
N LYS A 4 5.75 15.16 -1.45
CA LYS A 4 4.82 16.30 -1.58
C LYS A 4 3.41 15.77 -1.82
N GLN A 5 2.64 15.63 -0.74
CA GLN A 5 1.21 15.29 -0.76
C GLN A 5 0.36 16.55 -0.52
N THR A 6 -0.76 16.67 -1.23
CA THR A 6 -1.69 17.82 -1.12
C THR A 6 -3.17 17.42 -1.03
N ALA A 7 -3.46 16.12 -0.98
CA ALA A 7 -4.82 15.61 -0.91
C ALA A 7 -5.60 16.14 0.30
N GLY A 8 -4.95 16.32 1.45
CA GLY A 8 -5.59 16.86 2.65
C GLY A 8 -6.15 18.25 2.40
N ARG A 9 -5.33 19.18 1.90
CA ARG A 9 -5.78 20.54 1.57
C ARG A 9 -6.79 20.58 0.43
N ARG A 10 -6.61 19.74 -0.60
CA ARG A 10 -7.52 19.69 -1.75
C ARG A 10 -8.93 19.25 -1.34
N ASP A 11 -9.02 18.20 -0.53
CA ASP A 11 -10.30 17.53 -0.26
C ASP A 11 -10.97 18.01 1.03
N LEU A 12 -10.17 18.45 2.02
CA LEU A 12 -10.64 18.80 3.36
C LEU A 12 -10.24 20.22 3.79
N GLY A 13 -9.65 21.03 2.90
CA GLY A 13 -9.11 22.35 3.24
C GLY A 13 -10.14 23.31 3.84
N GLU A 14 -11.37 23.32 3.34
CA GLU A 14 -12.45 24.17 3.87
C GLU A 14 -13.15 23.53 5.08
N PHE A 15 -13.39 22.22 5.02
CA PHE A 15 -14.17 21.51 6.04
C PHE A 15 -13.39 21.23 7.32
N ALA A 16 -12.14 20.79 7.19
CA ALA A 16 -11.26 20.42 8.30
C ALA A 16 -9.83 20.93 8.07
N PRO A 17 -9.62 22.27 8.02
CA PRO A 17 -8.35 22.89 7.63
C PRO A 17 -7.14 22.42 8.44
N LYS A 18 -7.33 22.18 9.74
CA LYS A 18 -6.23 21.70 10.58
C LYS A 18 -5.86 20.25 10.27
N PHE A 19 -6.84 19.40 10.01
CA PHE A 19 -6.58 18.01 9.63
C PHE A 19 -5.88 17.94 8.28
N ALA A 20 -6.37 18.71 7.30
CA ALA A 20 -5.75 18.88 5.99
C ALA A 20 -4.27 19.28 6.08
N GLN A 21 -3.96 20.29 6.91
CA GLN A 21 -2.59 20.71 7.18
C GLN A 21 -1.74 19.59 7.80
N LEU A 22 -2.24 18.92 8.83
CA LEU A 22 -1.49 17.86 9.52
C LEU A 22 -1.23 16.66 8.60
N ASN A 23 -2.19 16.30 7.74
CA ASN A 23 -2.01 15.25 6.75
C ASN A 23 -0.89 15.58 5.78
N ASP A 24 -0.92 16.77 5.18
CA ASP A 24 0.02 17.11 4.11
C ASP A 24 1.40 17.46 4.66
N ASP A 25 1.48 18.29 5.70
CA ASP A 25 2.75 18.82 6.20
C ASP A 25 3.42 17.85 7.16
N VAL A 26 2.68 17.32 8.13
CA VAL A 26 3.28 16.54 9.21
C VAL A 26 3.34 15.06 8.83
N LEU A 27 2.22 14.45 8.44
CA LEU A 27 2.22 13.02 8.10
C LEU A 27 3.13 12.76 6.89
N PHE A 28 2.84 13.37 5.74
CA PHE A 28 3.64 13.11 4.53
C PHE A 28 4.90 13.97 4.44
N GLY A 29 4.80 15.29 4.69
CA GLY A 29 5.93 16.21 4.59
C GLY A 29 7.04 15.96 5.61
N GLU A 30 6.73 15.44 6.79
CA GLU A 30 7.72 15.13 7.83
C GLU A 30 7.85 13.62 8.09
N VAL A 31 6.82 12.95 8.60
CA VAL A 31 6.95 11.58 9.15
C VAL A 31 7.31 10.56 8.08
N TRP A 32 6.60 10.53 6.95
CA TRP A 32 6.92 9.64 5.83
C TRP A 32 8.22 10.04 5.12
N SER A 33 8.57 11.33 5.15
CA SER A 33 9.77 11.87 4.50
C SER A 33 11.08 11.65 5.28
N ARG A 34 11.01 11.13 6.52
CA ARG A 34 12.16 10.75 7.36
C ARG A 34 12.79 9.42 6.92
N GLU A 35 13.17 9.35 5.65
CA GLU A 35 13.72 8.16 4.99
C GLU A 35 15.13 7.80 5.49
N ASP A 36 15.86 8.76 6.04
CA ASP A 36 17.19 8.56 6.63
C ASP A 36 17.15 7.72 7.93
N LYS A 37 15.95 7.50 8.50
CA LYS A 37 15.73 6.70 9.71
C LYS A 37 15.03 5.37 9.45
N LEU A 38 14.04 5.36 8.56
CA LEU A 38 13.30 4.17 8.16
C LEU A 38 12.79 4.38 6.74
N SER A 39 13.07 3.41 5.87
CA SER A 39 12.77 3.51 4.44
C SER A 39 11.26 3.61 4.18
N LEU A 40 10.87 4.17 3.03
CA LEU A 40 9.47 4.16 2.59
C LEU A 40 8.92 2.74 2.44
N ARG A 41 9.77 1.78 2.07
CA ARG A 41 9.43 0.36 2.00
C ARG A 41 9.00 -0.17 3.38
N ASP A 42 9.83 0.03 4.39
CA ASP A 42 9.57 -0.50 5.73
C ASP A 42 8.42 0.25 6.43
N ARG A 43 8.27 1.56 6.18
CA ARG A 43 7.11 2.33 6.62
C ARG A 43 5.81 1.80 6.03
N SER A 44 5.81 1.47 4.74
CA SER A 44 4.66 0.83 4.10
C SER A 44 4.34 -0.53 4.74
N LEU A 45 5.35 -1.36 5.00
CA LEU A 45 5.17 -2.65 5.67
C LEU A 45 4.47 -2.46 7.03
N VAL A 46 5.02 -1.60 7.88
CA VAL A 46 4.47 -1.34 9.22
C VAL A 46 3.04 -0.81 9.14
N THR A 47 2.77 0.09 8.20
CA THR A 47 1.43 0.68 8.02
C THR A 47 0.41 -0.38 7.59
N VAL A 48 0.76 -1.24 6.62
CA VAL A 48 -0.10 -2.34 6.16
C VAL A 48 -0.41 -3.29 7.31
N VAL A 49 0.59 -3.72 8.08
CA VAL A 49 0.39 -4.62 9.22
C VAL A 49 -0.49 -3.96 10.29
N ALA A 50 -0.29 -2.67 10.57
CA ALA A 50 -1.10 -1.95 11.55
C ALA A 50 -2.58 -1.89 11.14
N LEU A 51 -2.86 -1.50 9.89
CA LEU A 51 -4.24 -1.40 9.38
C LEU A 51 -4.94 -2.76 9.32
N MET A 52 -4.27 -3.80 8.81
CA MET A 52 -4.76 -5.17 8.84
C MET A 52 -5.07 -5.61 10.27
N SER A 53 -4.20 -5.31 11.23
CA SER A 53 -4.36 -5.70 12.64
C SER A 53 -5.56 -5.04 13.30
N GLN A 54 -5.93 -3.83 12.85
CA GLN A 54 -7.15 -3.15 13.28
C GLN A 54 -8.41 -3.67 12.57
N GLY A 55 -8.26 -4.52 11.56
CA GLY A 55 -9.37 -5.00 10.73
C GLY A 55 -9.87 -3.94 9.76
N LEU A 56 -9.06 -2.93 9.45
CA LEU A 56 -9.37 -1.91 8.45
C LEU A 56 -9.07 -2.47 7.07
N VAL A 57 -10.13 -2.76 6.32
CA VAL A 57 -10.08 -3.41 5.01
C VAL A 57 -11.01 -2.64 4.07
N ASP A 58 -10.69 -1.36 3.90
CA ASP A 58 -11.44 -0.35 3.15
C ASP A 58 -10.52 0.33 2.11
N PRO A 59 -10.99 1.33 1.32
CA PRO A 59 -10.16 1.98 0.31
C PRO A 59 -8.83 2.55 0.83
N SER A 60 -8.74 2.92 2.11
CA SER A 60 -7.50 3.37 2.74
C SER A 60 -6.48 2.25 2.82
N PHE A 61 -6.93 1.03 3.15
CA PHE A 61 -6.07 -0.15 3.15
C PHE A 61 -5.57 -0.48 1.75
N GLN A 62 -6.44 -0.36 0.73
CA GLN A 62 -6.03 -0.52 -0.67
C GLN A 62 -4.92 0.46 -1.06
N TYR A 63 -5.10 1.74 -0.72
CA TYR A 63 -4.10 2.77 -0.99
C TYR A 63 -2.73 2.43 -0.40
N HIS A 64 -2.70 1.92 0.84
CA HIS A 64 -1.45 1.52 1.50
C HIS A 64 -0.85 0.23 0.92
N LEU A 65 -1.65 -0.70 0.42
CA LEU A 65 -1.16 -1.85 -0.35
C LEU A 65 -0.52 -1.41 -1.67
N GLU A 66 -1.17 -0.52 -2.42
CA GLU A 66 -0.61 0.02 -3.68
C GLU A 66 0.68 0.82 -3.43
N THR A 67 0.71 1.59 -2.34
CA THR A 67 1.90 2.33 -1.90
C THR A 67 3.02 1.38 -1.45
N ALA A 68 2.69 0.28 -0.76
CA ALA A 68 3.64 -0.78 -0.42
C ALA A 68 4.29 -1.40 -1.66
N LYS A 69 3.48 -1.77 -2.66
CA LYS A 69 3.96 -2.28 -3.95
C LYS A 69 4.89 -1.28 -4.64
N LYS A 70 4.46 -0.01 -4.74
CA LYS A 70 5.26 1.07 -5.36
C LYS A 70 6.59 1.29 -4.64
N ASN A 71 6.63 1.11 -3.32
CA ASN A 71 7.84 1.25 -2.51
C ASN A 71 8.71 -0.02 -2.49
N GLY A 72 8.39 -1.03 -3.30
CA GLY A 72 9.24 -2.20 -3.54
C GLY A 72 8.96 -3.42 -2.67
N ILE A 73 7.77 -3.53 -2.06
CA ILE A 73 7.33 -4.79 -1.44
C ILE A 73 6.84 -5.74 -2.56
N SER A 74 7.48 -6.91 -2.67
CA SER A 74 7.15 -7.90 -3.71
C SER A 74 5.85 -8.66 -3.39
N ARG A 75 5.36 -9.42 -4.38
CA ARG A 75 4.19 -10.31 -4.21
C ARG A 75 4.45 -11.38 -3.15
N GLU A 76 5.65 -11.95 -3.17
CA GLU A 76 6.08 -12.97 -2.20
C GLU A 76 6.18 -12.35 -0.81
N GLU A 77 6.79 -11.17 -0.69
CA GLU A 77 6.96 -10.49 0.59
C GLU A 77 5.63 -10.11 1.23
N ILE A 78 4.67 -9.52 0.48
CA ILE A 78 3.37 -9.19 1.05
C ILE A 78 2.60 -10.45 1.46
N ALA A 79 2.75 -11.56 0.73
CA ALA A 79 2.12 -12.82 1.08
C ALA A 79 2.67 -13.37 2.41
N GLU A 80 3.99 -13.33 2.60
CA GLU A 80 4.64 -13.74 3.85
C GLU A 80 4.32 -12.80 5.01
N ILE A 81 4.32 -11.49 4.79
CA ILE A 81 3.99 -10.48 5.81
C ILE A 81 2.57 -10.72 6.36
N LEU A 82 1.58 -10.86 5.48
CA LEU A 82 0.18 -11.07 5.91
C LEU A 82 -0.02 -12.45 6.53
N THR A 83 0.66 -13.48 6.04
CA THR A 83 0.63 -14.83 6.63
C THR A 83 1.20 -14.81 8.04
N HIS A 84 2.35 -14.16 8.23
CA HIS A 84 2.97 -14.04 9.55
C HIS A 84 2.09 -13.22 10.51
N ALA A 85 1.57 -12.08 10.04
CA ALA A 85 0.69 -11.23 10.82
C ALA A 85 -0.61 -11.95 11.22
N ALA A 86 -1.09 -12.93 10.44
CA ALA A 86 -2.31 -13.68 10.74
C ALA A 86 -2.25 -14.42 12.09
N PHE A 87 -1.05 -14.88 12.50
CA PHE A 87 -0.83 -15.54 13.79
C PHE A 87 -1.01 -14.59 14.98
N TYR A 88 -0.77 -13.30 14.79
CA TYR A 88 -0.83 -12.28 15.84
C TYR A 88 -2.11 -11.43 15.79
N ALA A 89 -2.66 -11.21 14.59
CA ALA A 89 -3.82 -10.36 14.36
C ALA A 89 -5.14 -11.13 14.18
N GLY A 90 -5.05 -12.43 13.87
CA GLY A 90 -6.18 -13.34 13.69
C GLY A 90 -6.51 -13.63 12.22
N TRP A 91 -6.91 -14.88 11.97
CA TRP A 91 -7.21 -15.42 10.64
C TRP A 91 -8.28 -14.64 9.84
N PRO A 92 -9.41 -14.20 10.44
CA PRO A 92 -10.44 -13.48 9.69
C PRO A 92 -9.93 -12.17 9.06
N LYS A 93 -9.05 -11.45 9.77
CA LYS A 93 -8.44 -10.20 9.27
C LYS A 93 -7.47 -10.47 8.13
N ALA A 94 -6.69 -11.56 8.22
CA ALA A 94 -5.80 -11.98 7.15
C ALA A 94 -6.56 -12.34 5.88
N TRP A 95 -7.64 -13.12 5.98
CA TRP A 95 -8.49 -13.43 4.83
C TRP A 95 -9.05 -12.20 4.14
N ALA A 96 -9.45 -11.20 4.93
CA ALA A 96 -9.93 -9.93 4.39
C ALA A 96 -8.82 -9.16 3.69
N ALA A 97 -7.65 -9.05 4.30
CA ALA A 97 -6.49 -8.38 3.70
C ALA A 97 -6.01 -9.06 2.42
N PHE A 98 -5.94 -10.39 2.39
CA PHE A 98 -5.53 -11.16 1.21
C PHE A 98 -6.44 -10.94 0.00
N ARG A 99 -7.75 -10.77 0.21
CA ARG A 99 -8.67 -10.45 -0.90
C ARG A 99 -8.28 -9.15 -1.60
N MET A 100 -7.89 -8.13 -0.85
CA MET A 100 -7.44 -6.85 -1.43
C MET A 100 -6.02 -6.92 -1.98
N ALA A 101 -5.09 -7.56 -1.26
CA ALA A 101 -3.70 -7.71 -1.70
C ALA A 101 -3.60 -8.46 -3.03
N LYS A 102 -4.43 -9.48 -3.25
CA LYS A 102 -4.52 -10.17 -4.53
C LYS A 102 -4.86 -9.24 -5.69
N GLU A 103 -5.75 -8.26 -5.50
CA GLU A 103 -6.11 -7.32 -6.56
C GLU A 103 -4.98 -6.34 -6.87
N VAL A 104 -4.22 -5.90 -5.85
CA VAL A 104 -3.09 -4.98 -6.02
C VAL A 104 -1.86 -5.65 -6.65
N TRP A 105 -1.57 -6.90 -6.27
CA TRP A 105 -0.46 -7.71 -6.81
C TRP A 105 -0.89 -8.68 -7.90
N LYS A 106 -2.09 -8.52 -8.48
CA LYS A 106 -2.36 -9.06 -9.81
C LYS A 106 -1.40 -8.37 -10.76
N GLU A 107 -0.30 -9.05 -11.08
CA GLU A 107 0.56 -8.62 -12.15
C GLU A 107 -0.07 -8.93 -13.49
N SER A 108 0.28 -8.07 -14.43
CA SER A 108 0.41 -8.25 -15.87
C SER A 108 0.99 -9.59 -16.35
N GLU A 109 1.03 -10.67 -15.55
CA GLU A 109 1.22 -12.05 -16.04
C GLU A 109 0.24 -12.34 -17.19
N TRP A 110 -0.95 -11.72 -17.19
CA TRP A 110 -1.88 -11.77 -18.32
C TRP A 110 -1.42 -10.96 -19.55
N LEU A 111 -0.72 -9.84 -19.38
CA LEU A 111 -0.24 -9.02 -20.52
C LEU A 111 1.08 -9.54 -21.08
N GLU A 112 1.98 -10.05 -20.22
CA GLU A 112 3.24 -10.68 -20.63
C GLU A 112 2.98 -12.04 -21.28
N ALA A 113 2.15 -12.91 -20.69
CA ALA A 113 1.78 -14.19 -21.30
C ALA A 113 1.00 -14.01 -22.62
N VAL A 114 0.12 -13.01 -22.71
CA VAL A 114 -0.57 -12.69 -23.98
C VAL A 114 0.40 -12.10 -25.00
N SER A 115 1.36 -11.26 -24.59
CA SER A 115 2.37 -10.73 -25.51
C SER A 115 3.33 -11.79 -26.04
N GLU A 116 3.71 -12.78 -25.23
CA GLU A 116 4.53 -13.92 -25.67
C GLU A 116 3.74 -14.88 -26.57
N GLU A 117 2.45 -15.10 -26.28
CA GLU A 117 1.57 -15.94 -27.09
C GLU A 117 1.21 -15.29 -28.45
N GLU A 118 1.06 -13.96 -28.51
CA GLU A 118 0.89 -13.20 -29.76
C GLU A 118 2.20 -13.12 -30.57
N SER A 119 3.35 -12.92 -29.92
CA SER A 119 4.65 -12.92 -30.59
C SER A 119 5.03 -14.29 -31.19
N ASN A 120 4.60 -15.40 -30.58
CA ASN A 120 4.80 -16.76 -31.09
C ASN A 120 3.76 -17.20 -32.13
N ARG A 121 2.72 -16.39 -32.40
CA ARG A 121 1.67 -16.67 -33.40
C ARG A 121 1.89 -15.98 -34.75
N LEU A 122 2.90 -15.13 -34.88
CA LEU A 122 3.29 -14.50 -36.14
C LEU A 122 4.50 -15.24 -36.75
N PRO A 123 4.46 -15.63 -38.04
CA PRO A 123 5.58 -16.28 -38.73
C PRO A 123 6.76 -15.35 -39.00
#